data_AF-A0A383E406-F1
#
_entry.id   AF-A0A383E406-F1
#
_cell.length_a   1.000
_cell.length_b   1.000
_cell.length_c   1.000
_cell.angle_alpha   90.00
_cell.angle_beta   90.00
_cell.angle_gamma   90.00
#
_symmetry.space_group_name_H-M   'P 1'
#
loop_
_entity.id
_entity.type
_entity.pdbx_description
1 polymer ?
#
loop_
_entity_poly.entity_id
_entity_poly.type
_entity_poly.pdbx_seq_one_letter_code
_entity_poly.pdbx_strand_id
1 'polypeptide(L)'
;RLLSLDADVAGGFNGEAVFTGTPGRPALDMEFGAQLPELGLVTMRVRGRPLGWNALAKWRTPAQDELTASLGVPPDSQGWPDWQGARLRLRSSGIELTALLNRWGELDDLAGRVQVDLSVSDLLQPKLEGVVDVEALQLALLDMQPGYRFDVGQIRFDGGSKGDLVGFSGTSTEGSGRLELGGTLNWPTTFSPELDLHLLLDDVPYRYADIFDVDDVDADLTWKQWEGGGQLA
;
A
#
# COMPACT_ATOMS: atom_id res chain seq x y z
N ARG A 1 0.40 29.70 19.06
CA ARG A 1 0.16 28.67 20.09
C ARG A 1 0.83 27.41 19.55
N LEU A 2 1.99 27.03 20.08
CA LEU A 2 2.63 25.75 19.75
C LEU A 2 1.81 24.65 20.43
N LEU A 3 1.30 23.70 19.66
CA LEU A 3 0.68 22.49 20.16
C LEU A 3 1.70 21.37 19.95
N SER A 4 2.45 21.02 20.98
CA SER A 4 3.20 19.76 21.03
C SER A 4 2.23 18.65 21.44
N LEU A 5 2.03 17.67 20.57
CA LEU A 5 1.31 16.45 20.90
C LEU A 5 2.36 15.40 21.28
N ASP A 6 2.55 15.20 22.58
CA ASP A 6 3.23 14.01 23.10
C ASP A 6 2.20 12.88 23.16
N ALA A 7 2.37 11.87 22.31
CA ALA A 7 1.60 10.63 22.36
C ALA A 7 2.59 9.47 22.50
N ASP A 8 2.47 8.75 23.61
CA ASP A 8 3.20 7.52 23.91
C ASP A 8 2.83 6.42 22.89
N VAL A 9 3.63 6.34 21.83
CA VAL A 9 3.87 5.13 21.03
C VAL A 9 5.38 4.93 21.10
N ALA A 10 5.90 3.69 21.03
CA ALA A 10 7.32 3.37 21.21
C ALA A 10 8.29 3.93 20.14
N GLY A 11 7.92 5.04 19.51
CA GLY A 11 8.59 5.79 18.47
C GLY A 11 8.67 7.28 18.82
N GLY A 12 9.75 7.95 18.41
CA GLY A 12 9.90 9.39 18.62
C GLY A 12 9.03 10.17 17.63
N PHE A 13 8.19 11.06 18.13
CA PHE A 13 7.45 12.04 17.33
C PHE A 13 8.04 13.42 17.53
N ASN A 14 8.15 14.19 16.46
CA ASN A 14 8.42 15.62 16.54
C ASN A 14 7.59 16.36 15.51
N GLY A 15 7.23 17.60 15.83
CA GLY A 15 6.50 18.41 14.88
C GLY A 15 6.42 19.86 15.31
N GLU A 16 6.41 20.73 14.32
CA GLU A 16 6.20 22.15 14.47
C GLU A 16 5.12 22.60 13.49
N ALA A 17 4.22 23.46 13.95
CA ALA A 17 3.20 24.07 13.11
C ALA A 17 3.12 25.57 13.40
N VAL A 18 3.30 26.36 12.36
CA VAL A 18 3.27 27.82 12.39
C VAL A 18 2.14 28.30 11.49
N PHE A 19 1.09 28.80 12.12
CA PHE A 19 -0.02 29.45 11.43
C PHE A 19 0.15 30.97 11.49
N THR A 20 0.15 31.61 10.33
CA THR A 20 0.35 33.05 10.17
C THR A 20 -0.65 33.64 9.17
N GLY A 21 -0.64 34.96 9.01
CA GLY A 21 -1.49 35.67 8.05
C GLY A 21 -2.77 36.21 8.66
N THR A 22 -3.78 36.43 7.81
CA THR A 22 -5.09 36.98 8.19
C THR A 22 -6.19 36.05 7.69
N PRO A 23 -7.45 36.16 8.17
CA PRO A 23 -8.55 35.34 7.65
C PRO A 23 -8.73 35.37 6.13
N GLY A 24 -8.40 36.49 5.47
CA GLY A 24 -8.45 36.60 4.00
C GLY A 24 -7.17 36.18 3.28
N ARG A 25 -6.10 35.87 4.02
CA ARG A 25 -4.80 35.42 3.50
C ARG A 25 -4.13 34.47 4.50
N PRO A 26 -4.66 33.25 4.69
CA PRO A 26 -4.10 32.30 5.63
C PRO A 26 -2.75 31.77 5.11
N ALA A 27 -1.83 31.51 6.03
CA ALA A 27 -0.58 30.83 5.75
C ALA A 27 -0.30 29.78 6.83
N LEU A 28 0.09 28.59 6.40
CA LEU A 28 0.47 27.49 7.27
C LEU A 28 1.84 26.95 6.83
N ASP A 29 2.74 26.77 7.77
CA ASP A 29 3.93 25.96 7.59
C ASP A 29 3.93 24.90 8.70
N MET A 30 4.00 23.63 8.32
CA MET A 30 4.06 22.52 9.27
C MET A 30 5.13 21.53 8.82
N GLU A 31 5.90 21.04 9.79
CA GLU A 31 6.86 19.95 9.62
C GLU A 31 6.61 18.92 10.72
N PHE A 32 6.64 17.65 10.35
CA PHE A 32 6.36 16.53 11.25
C PHE A 32 7.28 15.37 10.92
N GLY A 33 7.73 14.65 11.94
CA GLY A 33 8.51 13.43 11.85
C GLY A 33 8.05 12.41 12.88
N ALA A 34 7.99 11.14 12.47
CA ALA A 34 7.67 10.01 13.32
C ALA A 34 8.59 8.85 13.00
N GLN A 35 9.34 8.38 13.99
CA GLN A 35 10.08 7.12 13.89
C GLN A 35 9.15 6.00 14.35
N LEU A 36 8.79 5.09 13.44
CA LEU A 36 7.96 3.93 13.73
C LEU A 36 8.87 2.71 13.91
N PRO A 37 8.78 1.96 15.02
CA PRO A 37 9.49 0.68 15.17
C PRO A 37 9.13 -0.25 14.00
N GLU A 38 10.14 -0.92 13.43
CA GLU A 38 10.05 -1.86 12.30
C GLU A 38 9.61 -1.27 10.95
N LEU A 39 8.82 -0.20 10.94
CA LEU A 39 8.34 0.44 9.71
C LEU A 39 9.26 1.56 9.22
N GLY A 40 10.13 2.12 10.08
CA GLY A 40 11.09 3.15 9.69
C GLY A 40 10.59 4.58 9.94
N LEU A 41 10.99 5.53 9.10
CA LEU A 41 10.78 6.97 9.34
C LEU A 41 9.67 7.52 8.44
N VAL A 42 8.70 8.21 9.04
CA VAL A 42 7.73 9.04 8.31
C VAL A 42 8.07 10.50 8.55
N THR A 43 8.13 11.28 7.47
CA THR A 43 8.25 12.74 7.54
C THR A 43 7.13 13.38 6.73
N MET A 44 6.66 14.53 7.16
CA MET A 44 5.65 15.29 6.45
C MET A 44 5.97 16.78 6.51
N ARG A 45 5.73 17.47 5.40
CA ARG A 45 5.80 18.93 5.30
C ARG A 45 4.54 19.45 4.66
N VAL A 46 3.91 20.44 5.28
CA VAL A 46 2.76 21.17 4.72
C VAL A 46 3.13 22.63 4.55
N ARG A 47 2.79 23.18 3.38
CA ARG A 47 2.89 24.60 3.09
C ARG A 47 1.57 25.09 2.51
N GLY A 48 0.83 25.84 3.31
CA GLY A 48 -0.40 26.51 2.92
C GLY A 48 -0.14 27.98 2.63
N ARG A 49 -0.57 28.46 1.46
CA ARG A 49 -0.58 29.88 1.09
C ARG A 49 -1.93 30.21 0.43
N PRO A 50 -2.30 31.50 0.25
CA PRO A 50 -3.59 31.87 -0.33
C PRO A 50 -3.83 31.37 -1.77
N LEU A 51 -2.76 31.01 -2.49
CA LEU A 51 -2.84 30.50 -3.86
C LEU A 51 -2.88 28.97 -3.95
N GLY A 52 -2.89 28.27 -2.82
CA GLY A 52 -2.92 26.81 -2.77
C GLY A 52 -2.09 26.25 -1.62
N TRP A 53 -2.42 25.00 -1.28
CA TRP A 53 -1.78 24.27 -0.20
C TRP A 53 -1.13 23.02 -0.76
N ASN A 54 0.06 22.70 -0.26
CA ASN A 54 0.78 21.51 -0.67
C ASN A 54 1.24 20.76 0.57
N ALA A 55 1.12 19.44 0.55
CA ALA A 55 1.75 18.57 1.52
C ALA A 55 2.66 17.56 0.81
N LEU A 56 3.81 17.27 1.41
CA LEU A 56 4.73 16.24 0.99
C LEU A 56 4.98 15.35 2.19
N ALA A 57 4.53 14.10 2.13
CA ALA A 57 4.89 13.07 3.08
C ALA A 57 5.87 12.09 2.43
N LYS A 58 6.82 11.60 3.21
CA LYS A 58 7.78 10.58 2.83
C LYS A 58 7.82 9.52 3.91
N TRP A 59 7.61 8.28 3.52
CA TRP A 59 7.88 7.12 4.35
C TRP A 59 9.14 6.46 3.84
N ARG A 60 10.09 6.22 4.76
CA ARG A 60 11.33 5.52 4.50
C ARG A 60 11.42 4.26 5.33
N THR A 61 11.56 3.10 4.68
CA THR A 61 11.72 1.81 5.36
C THR A 61 13.06 1.73 6.09
N PRO A 62 13.26 0.79 7.02
CA PRO A 62 14.59 0.54 7.60
C PRO A 62 15.66 0.23 6.53
N ALA A 63 15.26 -0.44 5.44
CA ALA A 63 16.09 -0.75 4.27
C ALA A 63 16.40 0.49 3.39
N GLN A 64 15.88 1.67 3.75
CA GLN A 64 16.04 2.95 3.04
C GLN A 64 15.26 3.08 1.72
N ASP A 65 14.29 2.20 1.46
CA ASP A 65 13.31 2.40 0.39
C ASP A 65 12.40 3.59 0.72
N GLU A 66 11.88 4.29 -0.29
CA GLU A 66 11.11 5.51 -0.08
C GLU A 66 9.77 5.50 -0.83
N LEU A 67 8.68 5.72 -0.10
CA LEU A 67 7.37 6.09 -0.63
C LEU A 67 7.15 7.58 -0.42
N THR A 68 6.85 8.30 -1.48
CA THR A 68 6.50 9.73 -1.45
C THR A 68 5.03 9.94 -1.75
N ALA A 69 4.36 10.72 -0.92
CA ALA A 69 2.98 11.16 -1.09
C ALA A 69 2.95 12.68 -1.23
N SER A 70 2.53 13.19 -2.39
CA SER A 70 2.44 14.63 -2.69
C SER A 70 0.99 15.04 -2.87
N LEU A 71 0.48 15.89 -1.98
CA LEU A 71 -0.88 16.44 -2.03
C LEU A 71 -0.81 17.89 -2.51
N GLY A 72 -1.61 18.22 -3.53
CA GLY A 72 -1.89 19.59 -3.93
C GLY A 72 -3.37 19.91 -3.73
N VAL A 73 -3.65 21.03 -3.08
CA VAL A 73 -5.00 21.52 -2.82
C VAL A 73 -5.12 22.92 -3.45
N PRO A 74 -5.95 23.09 -4.49
CA PRO A 74 -6.15 24.38 -5.11
C PRO A 74 -6.88 25.35 -4.17
N PRO A 75 -6.82 26.66 -4.43
CA PRO A 75 -7.64 27.64 -3.71
C PRO A 75 -9.07 27.66 -4.27
N ASP A 76 -10.05 27.91 -3.40
CA ASP A 76 -11.41 28.26 -3.76
C ASP A 76 -11.52 29.74 -4.18
N SER A 77 -12.75 30.17 -4.49
CA SER A 77 -13.04 31.57 -4.89
C SER A 77 -12.68 32.62 -3.82
N GLN A 78 -12.52 32.22 -2.56
CA GLN A 78 -12.17 33.07 -1.42
C GLN A 78 -10.70 32.92 -1.00
N GLY A 79 -9.90 32.09 -1.69
CA GLY A 79 -8.51 31.82 -1.36
C GLY A 79 -8.30 30.80 -0.24
N TRP A 80 -9.34 30.07 0.15
CA TRP A 80 -9.29 28.94 1.09
C TRP A 80 -8.99 27.62 0.36
N PRO A 81 -8.52 26.57 1.05
CA PRO A 81 -8.29 25.27 0.41
C PRO A 81 -9.59 24.67 -0.13
N ASP A 82 -9.64 24.43 -1.43
CA ASP A 82 -10.68 23.63 -2.07
C ASP A 82 -10.30 22.15 -2.00
N TRP A 83 -10.78 21.48 -0.96
CA TRP A 83 -10.55 20.05 -0.73
C TRP A 83 -11.22 19.15 -1.78
N GLN A 84 -12.24 19.62 -2.49
CA GLN A 84 -12.86 18.85 -3.58
C GLN A 84 -11.94 18.80 -4.80
N GLY A 85 -11.20 19.88 -5.06
CA GLY A 85 -10.17 19.95 -6.09
C GLY A 85 -8.84 19.29 -5.72
N ALA A 86 -8.71 18.73 -4.51
CA ALA A 86 -7.46 18.16 -4.02
C ALA A 86 -7.03 16.93 -4.83
N ARG A 87 -5.72 16.84 -5.07
CA ARG A 87 -5.09 15.71 -5.77
C ARG A 87 -3.87 15.23 -5.03
N LEU A 88 -3.78 13.91 -4.87
CA LEU A 88 -2.66 13.23 -4.25
C LEU A 88 -1.91 12.42 -5.32
N ARG A 89 -0.58 12.41 -5.27
CA ARG A 89 0.27 11.50 -6.04
C ARG A 89 1.08 10.65 -5.07
N LEU A 90 1.03 9.33 -5.23
CA LEU A 90 1.85 8.35 -4.51
C LEU A 90 2.92 7.84 -5.47
N ARG A 91 4.18 7.86 -5.03
CA ARG A 91 5.33 7.44 -5.83
C ARG A 91 6.34 6.65 -5.02
N SER A 92 6.77 5.52 -5.56
CA SER A 92 7.89 4.74 -5.05
C SER A 92 8.66 4.16 -6.23
N SER A 93 9.99 4.23 -6.19
CA SER A 93 10.86 3.55 -7.15
C SER A 93 11.13 2.08 -6.78
N GLY A 94 10.47 1.57 -5.73
CA GLY A 94 10.64 0.22 -5.24
C GLY A 94 10.71 0.14 -3.73
N ILE A 95 9.79 -0.59 -3.12
CA ILE A 95 9.74 -0.96 -1.71
C ILE A 95 9.83 -2.48 -1.62
N GLU A 96 10.72 -2.98 -0.77
CA GLU A 96 10.78 -4.40 -0.45
C GLU A 96 9.55 -4.85 0.35
N LEU A 97 8.87 -5.90 -0.11
CA LEU A 97 7.66 -6.43 0.50
C LEU A 97 7.91 -7.10 1.86
N THR A 98 9.13 -7.52 2.13
CA THR A 98 9.55 -8.09 3.43
C THR A 98 9.29 -7.11 4.59
N ALA A 99 9.33 -5.80 4.33
CA ALA A 99 8.98 -4.77 5.31
C ALA A 99 7.50 -4.82 5.75
N LEU A 100 6.65 -5.53 5.01
CA LEU A 100 5.22 -5.66 5.26
C LEU A 100 4.81 -7.03 5.82
N LEU A 101 5.72 -8.03 5.86
CA LEU A 101 5.39 -9.41 6.25
C LEU A 101 4.66 -9.50 7.59
N ASN A 102 5.14 -8.78 8.62
CA ASN A 102 4.54 -8.76 9.98
C ASN A 102 3.08 -8.26 10.02
N ARG A 103 2.53 -7.78 8.89
CA ARG A 103 1.14 -7.33 8.77
C ARG A 103 0.19 -8.42 8.26
N TRP A 104 0.73 -9.56 7.83
CA TRP A 104 -0.03 -10.67 7.22
C TRP A 104 0.20 -11.95 8.03
N GLY A 105 -0.63 -12.19 9.04
CA GLY A 105 -0.44 -13.32 9.96
C GLY A 105 -0.61 -14.72 9.34
N GLU A 106 -1.11 -14.79 8.11
CA GLU A 106 -1.38 -16.05 7.39
C GLU A 106 -0.26 -16.39 6.38
N LEU A 107 0.72 -15.49 6.21
CA LEU A 107 1.88 -15.70 5.35
C LEU A 107 3.09 -16.15 6.17
N ASP A 108 3.74 -17.22 5.72
CA ASP A 108 5.04 -17.66 6.24
C ASP A 108 6.19 -16.90 5.58
N ASP A 109 6.05 -16.57 4.29
CA ASP A 109 7.01 -15.79 3.53
C ASP A 109 6.32 -14.77 2.63
N LEU A 110 6.94 -13.59 2.50
CA LEU A 110 6.56 -12.52 1.59
C LEU A 110 7.81 -11.77 1.17
N ALA A 111 8.16 -11.89 -0.11
CA ALA A 111 9.28 -11.20 -0.71
C ALA A 111 8.93 -10.66 -2.09
N GLY A 112 9.81 -9.80 -2.61
CA GLY A 112 9.63 -9.11 -3.88
C GLY A 112 9.60 -7.59 -3.69
N ARG A 113 9.47 -6.89 -4.80
CA ARG A 113 9.61 -5.44 -4.84
C ARG A 113 8.42 -4.78 -5.48
N VAL A 114 7.95 -3.67 -4.89
CA VAL A 114 6.80 -2.92 -5.38
C VAL A 114 7.18 -1.50 -5.75
N GLN A 115 6.93 -1.12 -7.00
CA GLN A 115 7.01 0.26 -7.47
C GLN A 115 5.59 0.83 -7.56
N VAL A 116 5.44 2.11 -7.22
CA VAL A 116 4.12 2.74 -7.13
C VAL A 116 4.15 4.02 -7.95
N ASP A 117 3.15 4.23 -8.81
CA ASP A 117 2.92 5.52 -9.46
C ASP A 117 1.42 5.78 -9.63
N LEU A 118 0.78 6.23 -8.56
CA LEU A 118 -0.67 6.41 -8.46
C LEU A 118 -1.06 7.86 -8.27
N SER A 119 -2.11 8.29 -8.96
CA SER A 119 -2.83 9.53 -8.72
C SER A 119 -4.12 9.21 -8.00
N VAL A 120 -4.47 10.02 -7.00
CA VAL A 120 -5.75 9.95 -6.31
C VAL A 120 -6.43 11.30 -6.43
N SER A 121 -7.66 11.28 -6.91
CA SER A 121 -8.56 12.44 -6.95
C SER A 121 -9.80 12.15 -6.12
N ASP A 122 -10.58 13.20 -5.81
CA ASP A 122 -11.81 13.08 -5.03
C ASP A 122 -11.55 12.39 -3.69
N LEU A 123 -10.76 13.01 -2.80
CA LEU A 123 -10.29 12.36 -1.56
C LEU A 123 -11.41 11.90 -0.60
N LEU A 124 -12.65 12.36 -0.81
CA LEU A 124 -13.83 11.88 -0.07
C LEU A 124 -14.40 10.59 -0.67
N GLN A 125 -14.25 10.39 -1.98
CA GLN A 125 -14.58 9.16 -2.72
C GLN A 125 -13.41 8.82 -3.66
N PRO A 126 -12.31 8.29 -3.11
CA PRO A 126 -11.03 8.21 -3.80
C PRO A 126 -11.14 7.52 -5.18
N LYS A 127 -10.72 8.25 -6.21
CA LYS A 127 -10.54 7.73 -7.57
C LYS A 127 -9.05 7.58 -7.83
N LEU A 128 -8.61 6.34 -7.94
CA LEU A 128 -7.22 5.97 -8.17
C LEU A 128 -6.98 5.77 -9.66
N GLU A 129 -5.88 6.32 -10.17
CA GLU A 129 -5.43 6.13 -11.54
C GLU A 129 -3.92 5.89 -11.57
N GLY A 130 -3.50 4.85 -12.28
CA GLY A 130 -2.09 4.50 -12.44
C GLY A 130 -1.82 3.02 -12.16
N VAL A 131 -0.57 2.72 -11.84
CA VAL A 131 -0.08 1.34 -11.73
C VAL A 131 0.75 1.16 -10.47
N VAL A 132 0.65 -0.05 -9.91
CA VAL A 132 1.61 -0.61 -8.96
C VAL A 132 2.29 -1.79 -9.66
N ASP A 133 3.58 -1.66 -9.93
CA ASP A 133 4.39 -2.73 -10.51
C ASP A 133 4.94 -3.62 -9.40
N VAL A 134 4.87 -4.92 -9.60
CA VAL A 134 5.38 -5.93 -8.67
C VAL A 134 6.40 -6.79 -9.40
N GLU A 135 7.59 -6.91 -8.82
CA GLU A 135 8.72 -7.67 -9.36
C GLU A 135 9.12 -8.76 -8.36
N ALA A 136 9.39 -9.95 -8.88
CA ALA A 136 9.86 -11.12 -8.13
C ALA A 136 9.02 -11.40 -6.87
N LEU A 137 7.69 -11.35 -6.98
CA LEU A 137 6.78 -11.67 -5.89
C LEU A 137 6.97 -13.14 -5.49
N GLN A 138 7.29 -13.36 -4.22
CA GLN A 138 7.29 -14.68 -3.61
C GLN A 138 6.37 -14.64 -2.40
N LEU A 139 5.50 -15.63 -2.29
CA LEU A 139 4.59 -15.79 -1.17
C LEU A 139 4.51 -17.26 -0.75
N ALA A 140 4.47 -17.50 0.55
CA ALA A 140 4.22 -18.82 1.12
C ALA A 140 3.13 -18.72 2.18
N LEU A 141 2.21 -19.66 2.20
CA LEU A 141 1.14 -19.71 3.19
C LEU A 141 1.60 -20.54 4.38
N LEU A 142 1.11 -20.18 5.56
CA LEU A 142 1.39 -20.97 6.75
C LEU A 142 0.99 -22.44 6.53
N ASP A 143 1.87 -23.36 6.92
CA ASP A 143 1.70 -24.81 6.82
C ASP A 143 1.47 -25.37 5.40
N MET A 144 1.70 -24.58 4.34
CA MET A 144 1.59 -25.04 2.95
C MET A 144 2.94 -24.98 2.23
N GLN A 145 3.25 -26.05 1.50
CA GLN A 145 4.41 -26.14 0.63
C GLN A 145 4.04 -26.72 -0.74
N PRO A 146 4.77 -26.36 -1.80
CA PRO A 146 5.82 -25.34 -1.88
C PRO A 146 5.22 -23.92 -1.84
N GLY A 147 6.08 -22.90 -1.74
CA GLY A 147 5.66 -21.52 -1.93
C GLY A 147 5.38 -21.22 -3.41
N TYR A 148 4.96 -19.99 -3.68
CA TYR A 148 4.56 -19.52 -4.99
C TYR A 148 5.45 -18.35 -5.42
N ARG A 149 5.86 -18.32 -6.70
CA ARG A 149 6.71 -17.26 -7.27
C ARG A 149 6.12 -16.71 -8.56
N PHE A 150 6.12 -15.39 -8.69
CA PHE A 150 5.70 -14.65 -9.87
C PHE A 150 6.79 -13.64 -10.24
N ASP A 151 7.26 -13.68 -11.49
CA ASP A 151 8.40 -12.84 -11.91
C ASP A 151 8.02 -11.36 -12.01
N VAL A 152 6.83 -11.09 -12.57
CA VAL A 152 6.29 -9.75 -12.77
C VAL A 152 4.77 -9.77 -12.64
N GLY A 153 4.21 -8.64 -12.26
CA GLY A 153 2.77 -8.40 -12.28
C GLY A 153 2.44 -6.95 -12.00
N GLN A 154 1.20 -6.56 -12.25
CA GLN A 154 0.74 -5.19 -12.08
C GLN A 154 -0.62 -5.14 -11.39
N ILE A 155 -0.82 -4.13 -10.56
CA ILE A 155 -2.14 -3.74 -10.10
C ILE A 155 -2.50 -2.44 -10.81
N ARG A 156 -3.53 -2.48 -11.66
CA ARG A 156 -3.93 -1.35 -12.51
C ARG A 156 -5.20 -0.70 -12.01
N PHE A 157 -5.18 0.63 -11.89
CA PHE A 157 -6.32 1.45 -11.49
C PHE A 157 -6.71 2.39 -12.63
N ASP A 158 -7.97 2.33 -13.05
CA ASP A 158 -8.50 3.05 -14.22
C ASP A 158 -9.45 4.21 -13.85
N GLY A 159 -9.25 4.82 -12.67
CA GLY A 159 -10.05 5.96 -12.18
C GLY A 159 -11.17 5.58 -11.21
N GLY A 160 -11.27 4.30 -10.82
CA GLY A 160 -12.18 3.81 -9.78
C GLY A 160 -11.49 3.67 -8.42
N SER A 161 -12.20 3.06 -7.45
CA SER A 161 -11.63 2.64 -6.17
C SER A 161 -10.99 1.24 -6.22
N LYS A 162 -11.19 0.54 -7.34
CA LYS A 162 -10.79 -0.85 -7.56
C LYS A 162 -9.61 -0.89 -8.52
N GLY A 163 -8.60 -1.68 -8.17
CA GLY A 163 -7.51 -2.07 -9.04
C GLY A 163 -7.58 -3.55 -9.38
N ASP A 164 -7.23 -3.90 -10.61
CA ASP A 164 -7.21 -5.28 -11.09
C ASP A 164 -5.77 -5.81 -11.14
N LEU A 165 -5.56 -7.05 -10.68
CA LEU A 165 -4.30 -7.75 -10.81
C LEU A 165 -4.15 -8.26 -12.25
N VAL A 166 -3.03 -7.95 -12.89
CA VAL A 166 -2.78 -8.23 -14.30
C VAL A 166 -1.37 -8.79 -14.48
N GLY A 167 -1.27 -9.89 -15.20
CA GLY A 167 0.01 -10.41 -15.71
C GLY A 167 0.84 -11.22 -14.73
N PHE A 168 0.30 -11.59 -13.56
CA PHE A 168 0.99 -12.48 -12.62
C PHE A 168 0.90 -13.93 -13.11
N SER A 169 1.96 -14.39 -13.76
CA SER A 169 2.17 -15.79 -14.11
C SER A 169 3.48 -16.27 -13.47
N GLY A 170 3.49 -17.51 -13.03
CA GLY A 170 4.52 -18.00 -12.12
C GLY A 170 4.68 -19.51 -12.08
N THR A 171 5.54 -19.95 -11.17
CA THR A 171 5.79 -21.36 -10.86
C THR A 171 5.89 -21.56 -9.36
N SER A 172 5.74 -22.79 -8.89
CA SER A 172 6.08 -23.10 -7.50
C SER A 172 7.55 -22.78 -7.19
N THR A 173 7.88 -22.63 -5.91
CA THR A 173 9.28 -22.44 -5.48
C THR A 173 10.16 -23.67 -5.70
N GLU A 174 9.56 -24.85 -5.91
CA GLU A 174 10.27 -26.07 -6.32
C GLU A 174 10.48 -26.16 -7.84
N GLY A 175 9.88 -25.25 -8.62
CA GLY A 175 10.08 -25.11 -10.07
C GLY A 175 9.20 -26.01 -10.94
N SER A 176 8.26 -26.74 -10.33
CA SER A 176 7.20 -27.50 -11.02
C SER A 176 5.87 -26.74 -11.04
N GLY A 177 4.99 -27.13 -11.95
CA GLY A 177 3.65 -26.57 -12.08
C GLY A 177 3.60 -25.13 -12.59
N ARG A 178 2.40 -24.68 -12.93
CA ARG A 178 2.10 -23.32 -13.37
C ARG A 178 1.18 -22.64 -12.38
N LEU A 179 1.40 -21.34 -12.23
CA LEU A 179 0.62 -20.48 -11.36
C LEU A 179 0.08 -19.29 -12.15
N GLU A 180 -1.16 -18.94 -11.91
CA GLU A 180 -1.73 -17.66 -12.32
C GLU A 180 -2.39 -16.99 -11.12
N LEU A 181 -1.97 -15.75 -10.82
CA LEU A 181 -2.58 -14.95 -9.76
C LEU A 181 -3.44 -13.86 -10.40
N GLY A 182 -4.73 -13.94 -10.13
CA GLY A 182 -5.71 -12.93 -10.48
C GLY A 182 -6.35 -12.33 -9.25
N GLY A 183 -7.26 -11.40 -9.48
CA GLY A 183 -8.04 -10.80 -8.41
C GLY A 183 -8.04 -9.28 -8.46
N THR A 184 -8.50 -8.69 -7.37
CA THR A 184 -8.84 -7.28 -7.32
C THR A 184 -8.55 -6.70 -5.94
N LEU A 185 -8.13 -5.44 -5.94
CA LEU A 185 -7.79 -4.69 -4.75
C LEU A 185 -8.71 -3.47 -4.68
N ASN A 186 -9.61 -3.46 -3.71
CA ASN A 186 -10.57 -2.38 -3.53
C ASN A 186 -10.12 -1.48 -2.39
N TRP A 187 -10.12 -0.18 -2.62
CA TRP A 187 -9.93 0.86 -1.60
C TRP A 187 -11.30 1.43 -1.24
N PRO A 188 -12.05 0.81 -0.31
CA PRO A 188 -13.30 1.39 0.14
C PRO A 188 -13.04 2.75 0.79
N THR A 189 -14.12 3.50 1.04
CA THR A 189 -14.05 4.78 1.77
C THR A 189 -13.56 4.63 3.22
N THR A 190 -13.54 3.40 3.74
CA THR A 190 -12.86 3.01 4.98
C THR A 190 -11.39 2.80 4.66
N PHE A 191 -10.46 3.29 5.49
CA PHE A 191 -9.01 3.21 5.27
C PHE A 191 -8.43 1.77 5.26
N SER A 192 -9.28 0.76 5.19
CA SER A 192 -8.96 -0.67 5.19
C SER A 192 -9.16 -1.21 3.76
N PRO A 193 -8.09 -1.49 3.00
CA PRO A 193 -8.23 -2.09 1.68
C PRO A 193 -8.86 -3.48 1.78
N GLU A 194 -9.75 -3.79 0.85
CA GLU A 194 -10.32 -5.12 0.67
C GLU A 194 -9.57 -5.82 -0.46
N LEU A 195 -9.14 -7.05 -0.21
CA LEU A 195 -8.40 -7.85 -1.17
C LEU A 195 -9.20 -9.10 -1.53
N ASP A 196 -9.34 -9.34 -2.83
CA ASP A 196 -9.88 -10.58 -3.41
C ASP A 196 -8.80 -11.16 -4.33
N LEU A 197 -8.19 -12.29 -3.95
CA LEU A 197 -7.17 -12.97 -4.75
C LEU A 197 -7.69 -14.32 -5.22
N HIS A 198 -7.31 -14.67 -6.44
CA HIS A 198 -7.54 -15.99 -7.03
C HIS A 198 -6.22 -16.55 -7.51
N LEU A 199 -5.82 -17.70 -6.98
CA LEU A 199 -4.61 -18.40 -7.35
C LEU A 199 -4.98 -19.71 -8.03
N LEU A 200 -4.70 -19.79 -9.32
CA LEU A 200 -4.84 -21.00 -10.11
C LEU A 200 -3.53 -21.79 -10.06
N LEU A 201 -3.64 -23.06 -9.70
CA LEU A 201 -2.56 -24.05 -9.65
C LEU A 201 -2.82 -25.10 -10.73
N ASP A 202 -1.78 -25.44 -11.50
CA ASP A 202 -1.81 -26.46 -12.56
C ASP A 202 -0.54 -27.31 -12.44
N ASP A 203 -0.66 -28.61 -12.21
CA ASP A 203 0.46 -29.55 -11.99
C ASP A 203 1.42 -29.14 -10.85
N VAL A 204 0.90 -28.58 -9.74
CA VAL A 204 1.73 -28.11 -8.62
C VAL A 204 1.76 -29.16 -7.50
N PRO A 205 2.93 -29.63 -7.02
CA PRO A 205 2.98 -30.49 -5.84
C PRO A 205 2.41 -29.75 -4.65
N TYR A 206 1.68 -30.42 -3.77
CA TYR A 206 1.02 -29.75 -2.64
C TYR A 206 1.18 -30.56 -1.37
N ARG A 207 1.68 -29.89 -0.32
CA ARG A 207 1.82 -30.41 1.03
C ARG A 207 1.14 -29.48 2.01
N TYR A 208 0.30 -30.06 2.86
CA TYR A 208 -0.30 -29.35 3.98
C TYR A 208 0.13 -30.01 5.29
N ALA A 209 0.95 -29.28 6.05
CA ALA A 209 1.66 -29.80 7.22
C ALA A 209 2.32 -31.16 6.92
N ASP A 210 2.35 -32.06 7.90
CA ASP A 210 2.82 -33.44 7.74
C ASP A 210 1.65 -34.44 7.50
N ILE A 211 0.47 -33.93 7.11
CA ILE A 211 -0.79 -34.70 7.14
C ILE A 211 -1.26 -35.06 5.73
N PHE A 212 -0.92 -34.24 4.74
CA PHE A 212 -1.37 -34.40 3.36
C PHE A 212 -0.23 -34.08 2.39
N ASP A 213 0.02 -34.98 1.45
CA ASP A 213 1.06 -34.87 0.42
C ASP A 213 0.52 -35.43 -0.89
N VAL A 214 0.55 -34.61 -1.95
CA VAL A 214 0.10 -34.97 -3.30
C VAL A 214 1.13 -34.47 -4.30
N ASP A 215 1.47 -35.34 -5.26
CA ASP A 215 2.52 -35.08 -6.25
C ASP A 215 2.14 -33.96 -7.25
N ASP A 216 0.85 -33.86 -7.58
CA ASP A 216 0.27 -32.88 -8.51
C ASP A 216 -1.16 -32.48 -8.10
N VAL A 217 -1.40 -31.16 -8.02
CA VAL A 217 -2.70 -30.59 -7.72
C VAL A 217 -3.04 -29.52 -8.74
N ASP A 218 -4.23 -29.68 -9.32
CA ASP A 218 -4.96 -28.63 -10.02
C ASP A 218 -5.98 -28.03 -9.05
N ALA A 219 -5.85 -26.74 -8.75
CA ALA A 219 -6.71 -26.08 -7.78
C ALA A 219 -6.95 -24.61 -8.12
N ASP A 220 -8.08 -24.11 -7.64
CA ASP A 220 -8.40 -22.68 -7.61
C ASP A 220 -8.56 -22.29 -6.14
N LEU A 221 -7.58 -21.53 -5.64
CA LEU A 221 -7.57 -21.03 -4.28
C LEU A 221 -8.04 -19.57 -4.29
N THR A 222 -9.09 -19.28 -3.51
CA THR A 222 -9.62 -17.92 -3.39
C THR A 222 -9.37 -17.37 -1.99
N TRP A 223 -8.81 -16.16 -1.92
CA TRP A 223 -8.59 -15.45 -0.66
C TRP A 223 -9.35 -14.14 -0.62
N LYS A 224 -10.17 -13.96 0.41
CA LYS A 224 -10.87 -12.71 0.67
C LYS A 224 -10.48 -12.15 2.02
N GLN A 225 -9.88 -10.96 2.01
CA GLN A 225 -9.55 -10.22 3.21
C GLN A 225 -10.53 -9.05 3.39
N TRP A 226 -11.44 -9.20 4.35
CA TRP A 226 -12.39 -8.17 4.77
C TRP A 226 -12.08 -7.79 6.23
N GLU A 227 -12.52 -6.62 6.73
CA GLU A 227 -12.24 -6.21 8.13
C GLU A 227 -12.59 -7.32 9.14
N GLY A 228 -11.59 -7.81 9.89
CA GLY A 228 -11.79 -8.81 10.95
C GLY A 228 -10.79 -9.98 11.00
N GLY A 229 -9.93 -10.12 10.00
CA GLY A 229 -9.02 -11.26 9.85
C GLY A 229 -9.39 -12.06 8.61
N GLY A 230 -8.37 -12.43 7.82
CA GLY A 230 -8.58 -13.27 6.65
C GLY A 230 -9.27 -14.58 7.04
N GLN A 231 -10.11 -15.08 6.14
CA GLN A 231 -10.52 -16.48 6.14
C GLN A 231 -10.23 -17.02 4.75
N LEU A 232 -9.48 -18.12 4.70
CA LEU A 232 -9.46 -19.00 3.53
C LEU A 232 -10.85 -19.64 3.42
N ALA A 233 -11.47 -19.57 2.25
CA ALA A 233 -12.77 -20.19 1.95
C ALA A 233 -12.60 -21.42 1.07
#